data_AF-F6HX88-F1
#
_entry.id   AF-F6HX88-F1
#
_cell.length_a   1.000
_cell.length_b   1.000
_cell.length_c   1.000
_cell.angle_alpha   90.00
_cell.angle_beta   90.00
_cell.angle_gamma   90.00
#
_symmetry.space_group_name_H-M   'P 1'
#
loop_
_entity.id
_entity.type
_entity.pdbx_description
1 polymer ?
#
loop_
_entity_poly.entity_id
_entity_poly.type
_entity_poly.pdbx_seq_one_letter_code
_entity_poly.pdbx_strand_id
1 'polypeptide(L)'
;MLETHVMLLFMNDTKCSESLVELYRLLNEEDMRCGLWKKRSITAETRASLSLVQHGYWQRAQSLFYQAMVKATQGTYNNTVPKAEMCLWEEQWICCASQLSQWDALVDFGKSIENYEILLDSLWKMPDWAYMKDHAIPKAQVEETPELRLIQGIFFCSSGRC
;
A
#
# COMPACT_ATOMS: atom_id res chain seq x y z
N MET A 1 -8.44 -26.34 -5.01
CA MET A 1 -9.62 -26.57 -4.14
C MET A 1 -10.17 -25.27 -3.54
N LEU A 2 -9.35 -24.38 -2.96
CA LEU A 2 -9.79 -23.07 -2.46
C LEU A 2 -10.27 -22.11 -3.57
N GLU A 3 -9.51 -21.98 -4.66
CA GLU A 3 -9.90 -21.13 -5.81
C GLU A 3 -11.22 -21.57 -6.43
N THR A 4 -11.43 -22.88 -6.60
CA THR A 4 -12.63 -23.46 -7.20
C THR A 4 -13.85 -23.28 -6.29
N HIS A 5 -13.69 -23.38 -4.97
CA HIS A 5 -14.80 -23.19 -4.03
C HIS A 5 -15.15 -21.71 -3.83
N VAL A 6 -14.17 -20.81 -3.77
CA VAL A 6 -14.44 -19.38 -3.51
C VAL A 6 -14.83 -18.62 -4.79
N MET A 7 -14.23 -18.95 -5.95
CA MET A 7 -14.63 -18.30 -7.22
C MET A 7 -15.99 -18.74 -7.75
N LEU A 8 -16.44 -19.97 -7.48
CA LEU A 8 -17.71 -20.49 -8.03
C LEU A 8 -18.88 -20.49 -7.05
N LEU A 9 -18.67 -20.61 -5.73
CA LEU A 9 -19.77 -20.83 -4.77
C LEU A 9 -19.93 -19.72 -3.72
N PHE A 10 -18.88 -18.98 -3.35
CA PHE A 10 -18.90 -18.04 -2.22
C PHE A 10 -18.41 -16.62 -2.55
N MET A 11 -18.53 -16.20 -3.80
CA MET A 11 -18.10 -14.85 -4.22
C MET A 11 -18.89 -13.71 -3.51
N ASN A 12 -19.99 -14.05 -2.84
CA ASN A 12 -20.82 -13.13 -2.05
C ASN A 12 -20.43 -13.04 -0.56
N ASP A 13 -19.61 -13.95 -0.03
CA ASP A 13 -19.16 -13.87 1.37
C ASP A 13 -17.88 -13.04 1.45
N THR A 14 -18.04 -11.80 1.93
CA THR A 14 -16.96 -10.81 2.02
C THR A 14 -15.78 -11.33 2.83
N LYS A 15 -16.03 -12.15 3.86
CA LYS A 15 -14.99 -12.68 4.74
C LYS A 15 -14.07 -13.66 4.02
N CYS A 16 -14.63 -14.59 3.24
CA CYS A 16 -13.85 -15.55 2.48
C CYS A 16 -12.96 -14.86 1.44
N SER A 17 -13.49 -13.81 0.80
CA SER A 17 -12.74 -13.04 -0.18
C SER A 17 -11.61 -12.20 0.45
N GLU A 18 -11.78 -11.68 1.66
CA GLU A 18 -10.73 -10.96 2.40
C GLU A 18 -9.59 -11.89 2.83
N SER A 19 -9.91 -13.08 3.33
CA SER A 19 -8.91 -14.09 3.68
C SER A 19 -8.08 -14.53 2.47
N LEU A 20 -8.69 -14.61 1.28
CA LEU A 20 -7.94 -14.89 0.05
C LEU A 20 -7.04 -13.74 -0.39
N VAL A 21 -7.50 -12.49 -0.29
CA VAL A 21 -6.67 -11.32 -0.59
C VAL A 21 -5.41 -11.33 0.29
N GLU A 22 -5.56 -11.64 1.58
CA GLU A 22 -4.42 -11.70 2.50
C GLU A 22 -3.50 -12.88 2.19
N LEU A 23 -4.06 -14.05 1.84
CA LEU A 23 -3.26 -15.19 1.41
C LEU A 23 -2.42 -14.85 0.17
N TYR A 24 -3.02 -14.19 -0.84
CA TYR A 24 -2.27 -13.75 -2.02
C TYR A 24 -1.24 -12.68 -1.70
N ARG A 25 -1.51 -11.80 -0.74
CA ARG A 25 -0.53 -10.82 -0.24
C ARG A 25 0.69 -11.51 0.37
N LEU A 26 0.47 -12.51 1.22
CA LEU A 26 1.55 -13.28 1.86
C LEU A 26 2.35 -14.13 0.86
N LEU A 27 1.70 -14.63 -0.19
CA LEU A 27 2.35 -15.37 -1.27
C LEU A 27 3.00 -14.46 -2.32
N ASN A 28 2.84 -13.14 -2.21
CA ASN A 28 3.31 -12.16 -3.18
C ASN A 28 2.73 -12.36 -4.61
N GLU A 29 1.50 -12.89 -4.70
CA GLU A 29 0.78 -13.20 -5.95
C GLU A 29 -0.13 -12.02 -6.35
N GLU A 30 0.50 -10.91 -6.76
CA GLU A 30 -0.20 -9.64 -7.00
C GLU A 30 -1.17 -9.70 -8.21
N ASP A 31 -0.88 -10.53 -9.21
CA ASP A 31 -1.75 -10.69 -10.39
C ASP A 31 -3.12 -11.28 -10.01
N MET A 32 -3.13 -12.29 -9.14
CA MET A 32 -4.36 -12.92 -8.66
C MET A 32 -5.12 -11.99 -7.73
N ARG A 33 -4.41 -11.22 -6.90
CA ARG A 33 -4.98 -10.16 -6.04
C ARG A 33 -5.68 -9.08 -6.88
N CYS A 34 -5.03 -8.59 -7.93
CA CYS A 34 -5.60 -7.63 -8.87
C CYS A 34 -6.85 -8.18 -9.57
N GLY A 35 -6.83 -9.44 -9.99
CA GLY A 35 -7.97 -10.12 -10.61
C GLY A 35 -9.20 -10.18 -9.70
N LEU A 36 -9.00 -10.49 -8.41
CA LEU A 36 -10.06 -10.53 -7.41
C LEU A 36 -10.65 -9.14 -7.14
N TRP A 37 -9.80 -8.11 -7.01
CA TRP A 37 -10.25 -6.74 -6.80
C TRP A 37 -11.02 -6.16 -7.98
N LYS A 38 -10.61 -6.43 -9.22
CA LYS A 38 -11.36 -5.99 -10.42
C LYS A 38 -12.78 -6.58 -10.50
N LYS A 39 -12.99 -7.79 -9.96
CA LYS A 39 -14.32 -8.42 -9.89
C LYS A 39 -15.19 -7.82 -8.77
N ARG A 40 -14.58 -7.37 -7.67
CA ARG A 40 -15.28 -6.83 -6.48
C ARG A 40 -15.51 -5.32 -6.51
N SER A 41 -14.66 -4.58 -7.21
CA SER A 41 -14.69 -3.11 -7.24
C SER A 41 -16.00 -2.58 -7.81
N ILE A 42 -16.57 -1.58 -7.15
CA ILE A 42 -17.81 -0.93 -7.61
C ILE A 42 -17.49 0.16 -8.62
N THR A 43 -16.37 0.87 -8.46
CA THR A 43 -16.04 1.99 -9.34
C THR A 43 -15.32 1.52 -10.60
N ALA A 44 -15.63 2.16 -11.74
CA ALA A 44 -14.91 1.92 -12.99
C ALA A 44 -13.45 2.43 -12.91
N GLU A 45 -13.20 3.45 -12.09
CA GLU A 45 -11.89 4.05 -11.87
C GLU A 45 -10.94 3.03 -11.24
N THR A 46 -11.34 2.31 -10.19
CA THR A 46 -10.52 1.23 -9.61
C THR A 46 -10.12 0.18 -10.64
N ARG A 47 -11.06 -0.27 -11.48
CA ARG A 47 -10.77 -1.29 -12.51
C ARG A 47 -9.77 -0.79 -13.54
N ALA A 48 -9.91 0.46 -13.97
CA ALA A 48 -8.99 1.10 -14.89
C ALA A 48 -7.60 1.27 -14.25
N SER A 49 -7.53 1.79 -13.02
CA SER A 49 -6.27 1.99 -12.28
C SER A 49 -5.52 0.67 -12.05
N LEU A 50 -6.20 -0.38 -11.58
CA LEU A 50 -5.60 -1.71 -11.40
C LEU A 50 -5.11 -2.30 -12.73
N SER A 51 -5.79 -2.00 -13.83
CA SER A 51 -5.31 -2.42 -15.15
C SER A 51 -4.04 -1.68 -15.53
N LEU A 52 -3.95 -0.38 -15.27
CA LEU A 52 -2.73 0.40 -15.53
C LEU A 52 -1.55 -0.05 -14.67
N VAL A 53 -1.80 -0.40 -13.40
CA VAL A 53 -0.81 -0.99 -12.49
C VAL A 53 -0.21 -2.27 -13.09
N GLN A 54 -1.05 -3.19 -13.56
CA GLN A 54 -0.59 -4.44 -14.19
C GLN A 54 0.24 -4.22 -15.45
N HIS A 55 -0.01 -3.12 -16.18
CA HIS A 55 0.77 -2.77 -17.37
C HIS A 55 2.03 -1.93 -17.05
N GLY A 56 2.27 -1.61 -15.77
CA GLY A 56 3.41 -0.79 -15.34
C GLY A 56 3.25 0.72 -15.57
N TYR A 57 2.05 1.21 -15.88
CA TYR A 57 1.78 2.65 -16.04
C TYR A 57 1.51 3.33 -14.68
N TRP A 58 2.51 3.32 -13.80
CA TRP A 58 2.43 3.77 -12.41
C TRP A 58 1.95 5.21 -12.25
N GLN A 59 2.47 6.14 -13.04
CA GLN A 59 2.12 7.57 -12.95
C GLN A 59 0.63 7.82 -13.27
N ARG A 60 0.12 7.15 -14.32
CA ARG A 60 -1.28 7.28 -14.71
C ARG A 60 -2.20 6.58 -13.70
N ALA A 61 -1.80 5.40 -13.22
CA ALA A 61 -2.53 4.70 -12.16
C ALA A 61 -2.64 5.54 -10.88
N GLN A 62 -1.52 6.11 -10.41
CA GLN A 62 -1.46 6.98 -9.23
C GLN A 62 -2.43 8.17 -9.36
N SER A 63 -2.45 8.83 -10.53
CA SER A 63 -3.35 9.96 -10.78
C SER A 63 -4.83 9.58 -10.71
N LEU A 64 -5.20 8.39 -11.22
CA LEU A 64 -6.59 7.91 -11.18
C LEU A 64 -6.99 7.48 -9.77
N PHE A 65 -6.10 6.82 -9.01
CA PHE A 65 -6.38 6.51 -7.60
C PHE A 65 -6.59 7.78 -6.78
N TYR A 66 -5.76 8.81 -6.97
CA TYR A 66 -5.94 10.08 -6.28
C TYR A 66 -7.26 10.77 -6.64
N GLN A 67 -7.61 10.81 -7.93
CA GLN A 67 -8.90 11.35 -8.37
C GLN A 67 -10.08 10.58 -7.76
N ALA A 68 -9.95 9.25 -7.67
CA ALA A 68 -10.98 8.41 -7.08
C ALA A 68 -11.17 8.71 -5.59
N MET A 69 -10.08 8.90 -4.83
CA MET A 69 -10.13 9.32 -3.41
C MET A 69 -10.77 10.69 -3.23
N VAL A 70 -10.41 11.67 -4.07
CA VAL A 70 -10.98 13.03 -4.02
C VAL A 70 -12.48 12.99 -4.31
N LYS A 71 -12.92 12.20 -5.28
CA LYS A 71 -14.36 12.01 -5.57
C LYS A 71 -15.11 11.35 -4.42
N ALA A 72 -14.47 10.42 -3.70
CA ALA A 72 -15.06 9.79 -2.52
C ALA A 72 -15.23 10.78 -1.37
N THR A 73 -14.21 11.58 -1.07
CA THR A 73 -14.27 12.59 -0.01
C THR A 73 -15.25 13.72 -0.31
N GLN A 74 -15.44 14.06 -1.60
CA GLN A 74 -16.44 15.03 -2.06
C GLN A 74 -17.86 14.45 -2.16
N GLY A 75 -18.05 13.15 -1.89
CA GLY A 75 -19.36 12.49 -2.00
C GLY A 75 -19.94 12.48 -3.41
N THR A 76 -19.10 12.57 -4.44
CA THR A 76 -19.52 12.64 -5.85
C THR A 76 -19.90 11.26 -6.41
N TYR A 77 -19.60 10.18 -5.69
CA TYR A 77 -20.04 8.85 -6.10
C TYR A 77 -21.53 8.66 -5.87
N ASN A 78 -22.24 8.28 -6.93
CA ASN A 78 -23.64 7.90 -6.88
C ASN A 78 -23.90 6.64 -6.03
N ASN A 79 -22.85 5.83 -5.79
CA ASN A 79 -22.92 4.59 -5.04
C ASN A 79 -22.05 4.68 -3.78
N THR A 80 -22.48 4.05 -2.69
CA THR A 80 -21.67 3.88 -1.49
C THR A 80 -20.43 3.06 -1.80
N VAL A 81 -19.25 3.69 -1.80
CA VAL A 81 -17.98 3.00 -2.01
C VAL A 81 -17.63 2.22 -0.73
N PRO A 82 -17.29 0.92 -0.83
CA PRO A 82 -16.96 0.12 0.33
C PRO A 82 -15.63 0.58 0.92
N LYS A 83 -15.52 0.61 2.25
CA LYS A 83 -14.30 1.03 2.96
C LYS A 83 -13.06 0.27 2.49
N ALA A 84 -13.21 -1.02 2.17
CA ALA A 84 -12.13 -1.85 1.65
C ALA A 84 -11.58 -1.35 0.30
N GLU A 85 -12.42 -0.81 -0.58
CA GLU A 85 -11.98 -0.23 -1.86
C GLU A 85 -11.26 1.11 -1.65
N MET A 86 -11.65 1.90 -0.63
CA MET A 86 -10.93 3.11 -0.24
C MET A 86 -9.52 2.78 0.29
N CYS A 87 -9.40 1.78 1.16
CA CYS A 87 -8.09 1.32 1.66
C CYS A 87 -7.21 0.80 0.52
N LEU A 88 -7.78 0.07 -0.45
CA LEU A 88 -7.05 -0.37 -1.65
C LEU A 88 -6.45 0.82 -2.41
N TRP A 89 -7.20 1.91 -2.58
CA TRP A 89 -6.67 3.09 -3.29
C TRP A 89 -5.44 3.65 -2.59
N GLU A 90 -5.47 3.73 -1.26
CA GLU A 90 -4.36 4.26 -0.46
C GLU A 90 -3.13 3.37 -0.60
N GLU A 91 -3.28 2.06 -0.39
CA GLU A 91 -2.21 1.07 -0.55
C GLU A 91 -1.59 1.12 -1.95
N GLN A 92 -2.42 1.13 -2.99
CA GLN A 92 -1.95 1.13 -4.38
C GLN A 92 -1.30 2.47 -4.77
N TRP A 93 -1.78 3.58 -4.21
CA TRP A 93 -1.16 4.90 -4.42
C TRP A 93 0.24 4.95 -3.81
N ILE A 94 0.42 4.43 -2.59
CA ILE A 94 1.73 4.30 -1.93
C ILE A 94 2.65 3.41 -2.77
N CYS A 95 2.17 2.24 -3.19
CA CYS A 95 2.95 1.33 -4.03
C CYS A 95 3.41 2.01 -5.34
N CYS A 96 2.51 2.71 -6.04
CA CYS A 96 2.87 3.46 -7.24
C CYS A 96 3.93 4.56 -6.95
N ALA A 97 3.80 5.27 -5.83
CA ALA A 97 4.76 6.30 -5.44
C ALA A 97 6.16 5.72 -5.14
N SER A 98 6.23 4.56 -4.46
CA SER A 98 7.47 3.84 -4.22
C SER A 98 8.12 3.39 -5.54
N GLN A 99 7.34 2.85 -6.49
CA GLN A 99 7.84 2.46 -7.81
C GLN A 99 8.36 3.66 -8.63
N LEU A 100 7.75 4.84 -8.46
CA LEU A 100 8.19 6.08 -9.10
C LEU A 100 9.35 6.78 -8.35
N SER A 101 9.83 6.21 -7.25
CA SER A 101 10.87 6.80 -6.39
C SER A 101 10.51 8.20 -5.85
N GLN A 102 9.22 8.47 -5.61
CA GLN A 102 8.73 9.73 -5.06
C GLN A 102 8.78 9.72 -3.52
N TRP A 103 9.98 9.54 -2.97
CA TRP A 103 10.18 9.35 -1.53
C TRP A 103 9.81 10.59 -0.70
N ASP A 104 10.01 11.80 -1.22
CA ASP A 104 9.62 13.04 -0.52
C ASP A 104 8.12 13.08 -0.20
N ALA A 105 7.29 12.73 -1.17
CA ALA A 105 5.83 12.68 -1.01
C ALA A 105 5.41 11.59 -0.02
N LEU A 106 6.11 10.45 0.00
CA LEU A 106 5.88 9.35 0.94
C LEU A 106 6.26 9.74 2.38
N VAL A 107 7.34 10.49 2.56
CA VAL A 107 7.73 11.03 3.88
C VAL A 107 6.67 12.00 4.40
N ASP A 108 6.23 12.94 3.58
CA ASP A 108 5.19 13.91 3.99
C ASP A 108 3.87 13.22 4.33
N PHE A 109 3.48 12.23 3.52
CA PHE A 109 2.32 11.40 3.79
C PHE A 109 2.47 10.61 5.09
N GLY A 110 3.59 9.92 5.27
CA GLY A 110 3.89 9.15 6.48
C GLY A 110 3.91 10.00 7.74
N LYS A 111 4.40 11.24 7.66
CA LYS A 111 4.35 12.22 8.76
C LYS A 111 2.92 12.62 9.13
N SER A 112 2.06 12.81 8.13
CA SER A 112 0.68 13.23 8.35
C SER A 112 -0.21 12.15 8.98
N ILE A 113 0.02 10.88 8.62
CA ILE A 113 -0.75 9.73 9.11
C ILE A 113 -0.07 9.07 10.33
N GLU A 114 1.16 9.47 10.65
CA GLU A 114 2.03 8.80 11.61
C GLU A 114 2.25 7.31 11.26
N ASN A 115 2.36 6.99 9.97
CA ASN A 115 2.68 5.63 9.54
C ASN A 115 4.20 5.41 9.56
N TYR A 116 4.68 4.77 10.62
CA TYR A 116 6.10 4.54 10.86
C TYR A 116 6.74 3.52 9.90
N GLU A 117 5.98 2.61 9.30
CA GLU A 117 6.51 1.63 8.33
C GLU A 117 6.92 2.32 7.02
N ILE A 118 6.03 3.16 6.47
CA ILE A 118 6.31 3.94 5.25
C ILE A 118 7.41 4.97 5.51
N LEU A 119 7.39 5.61 6.68
CA LEU A 119 8.45 6.53 7.09
C LEU A 119 9.80 5.83 7.17
N LEU A 120 9.85 4.64 7.77
CA LEU A 120 11.08 3.87 7.87
C LEU A 120 11.61 3.57 6.46
N ASP A 121 10.77 3.03 5.57
CA ASP A 121 11.14 2.68 4.19
C ASP A 121 11.61 3.90 3.37
N SER A 122 10.99 5.06 3.57
CA SER A 122 11.35 6.27 2.83
C SER A 122 12.61 6.96 3.39
N LEU A 123 12.79 6.96 4.71
CA LEU A 123 13.89 7.65 5.40
C LEU A 123 15.24 6.93 5.28
N TRP A 124 15.26 5.61 5.03
CA TRP A 124 16.54 4.94 4.72
C TRP A 124 17.00 5.21 3.28
N LYS A 125 16.08 5.56 2.38
CA LYS A 125 16.36 5.98 1.00
C LYS A 125 16.75 7.46 0.89
N MET A 126 16.11 8.30 1.70
CA MET A 126 16.38 9.73 1.82
C MET A 126 17.01 9.98 3.20
N PRO A 127 18.34 10.17 3.30
CA PRO A 127 19.09 10.08 4.56
C PRO A 127 18.85 11.25 5.52
N ASP A 128 17.63 11.43 6.01
CA ASP A 128 17.29 12.26 7.16
C ASP A 128 17.38 11.41 8.44
N TRP A 129 18.63 11.09 8.79
CA TRP A 129 18.96 10.26 9.95
C TRP A 129 18.56 10.90 11.29
N ALA A 130 18.46 12.23 11.35
CA ALA A 130 18.05 12.95 12.53
C ALA A 130 16.56 12.69 12.84
N TYR A 131 15.71 12.83 11.83
CA TYR A 131 14.29 12.54 11.98
C TYR A 131 14.01 11.05 12.26
N MET A 132 14.73 10.15 11.58
CA MET A 132 14.59 8.70 11.77
C MET A 132 14.89 8.28 13.23
N LYS A 133 15.97 8.81 13.81
CA LYS A 133 16.41 8.45 15.17
C LYS A 133 15.45 8.94 16.24
N ASP A 134 14.97 10.17 16.13
CA ASP A 134 14.21 10.80 17.21
C ASP A 134 12.72 10.45 17.16
N HIS A 135 12.19 10.13 15.97
CA HIS A 135 10.74 9.95 15.77
C HIS A 135 10.35 8.56 15.26
N ALA A 136 11.12 7.94 14.36
CA ALA A 136 10.74 6.67 13.74
C ALA A 136 11.18 5.46 14.58
N ILE A 137 12.44 5.38 15.00
CA ILE A 137 13.00 4.24 15.75
C ILE A 137 12.32 4.03 17.12
N PRO A 138 12.13 5.05 17.97
CA PRO A 138 11.50 4.84 19.29
C PRO A 138 10.01 4.53 19.23
N LYS A 139 9.32 4.91 18.13
CA LYS A 139 7.89 4.68 17.94
C LYS A 139 7.58 3.44 17.09
N ALA A 140 8.54 2.96 16.30
CA ALA A 140 8.49 1.65 15.64
C ALA A 140 8.69 0.54 16.68
N GLN A 141 7.74 0.39 17.62
CA GLN A 141 7.57 -0.84 18.40
C GLN A 141 6.79 -1.91 17.61
N VAL A 142 6.89 -1.87 16.29
CA VAL A 142 6.20 -2.77 15.37
C VAL A 142 7.23 -3.77 14.88
N GLU A 143 7.02 -5.05 15.23
CA GLU A 143 7.73 -6.28 14.83
C GLU A 143 9.22 -6.18 14.46
N GLU A 144 10.06 -7.02 15.07
CA GLU A 144 11.47 -7.17 14.65
C GLU A 144 11.57 -7.74 13.23
N THR A 145 11.27 -6.94 12.21
CA THR A 145 11.45 -7.29 10.82
C THR A 145 12.94 -7.23 10.48
N PRO A 146 13.43 -8.11 9.59
CA PRO A 146 14.84 -8.11 9.18
C PRO A 146 15.28 -6.77 8.58
N GLU A 147 14.35 -6.03 7.98
CA GLU A 147 14.55 -4.69 7.41
C GLU A 147 14.91 -3.68 8.49
N LEU A 148 14.21 -3.69 9.63
CA LEU A 148 14.50 -2.79 10.75
C LEU A 148 15.89 -3.05 11.34
N ARG A 149 16.30 -4.33 11.46
CA ARG A 149 17.67 -4.69 11.87
C ARG A 149 18.73 -4.21 10.87
N LEU A 150 18.43 -4.30 9.58
CA LEU A 150 19.33 -3.81 8.53
C LEU A 150 19.50 -2.29 8.59
N ILE A 151 18.41 -1.56 8.82
CA ILE A 151 18.42 -0.10 8.98
C ILE A 151 19.18 0.31 10.25
N GLN A 152 18.98 -0.39 11.36
CA GLN A 152 19.77 -0.20 12.58
C GLN A 152 21.27 -0.45 12.34
N GLY A 153 21.62 -1.48 11.56
CA GLY A 153 23.01 -1.78 11.18
C GLY A 153 23.64 -0.70 10.30
N ILE A 154 22.93 -0.22 9.29
CA ILE A 154 23.37 0.89 8.42
C ILE A 154 23.57 2.16 9.26
N PHE A 155 22.63 2.46 10.17
CA PHE A 155 22.76 3.59 11.07
C PHE A 155 24.01 3.47 11.96
N PHE A 156 24.25 2.31 12.56
CA PHE A 156 25.42 2.07 13.40
C PHE A 156 26.73 2.34 12.64
N CYS A 157 26.82 1.82 11.41
CA CYS A 157 27.95 2.05 10.50
C CYS A 157 28.11 3.54 10.13
N SER A 158 27.00 4.24 9.85
CA SER A 158 27.03 5.68 9.51
C SER A 158 27.41 6.58 10.70
N SER A 159 27.13 6.15 11.93
CA SER A 159 27.39 6.92 13.16
C SER A 159 28.85 6.81 13.66
N GLY A 160 29.72 6.12 12.92
CA GLY A 160 31.15 6.00 13.24
C GLY A 160 31.46 5.24 14.52
N ARG A 161 30.48 4.53 15.10
CA ARG A 161 30.71 3.58 16.19
C ARG A 161 31.07 2.23 15.56
N CYS A 162 32.31 2.07 15.13
CA CYS A 162 32.92 0.76 14.92
C CYS A 162 33.96 0.52 16.02
#